data_AF-A0A2V5MRI4-F1
#
_entry.id   AF-A0A2V5MRI4-F1
#
_cell.length_a   1.000
_cell.length_b   1.000
_cell.length_c   1.000
_cell.angle_alpha   90.00
_cell.angle_beta   90.00
_cell.angle_gamma   90.00
#
_symmetry.space_group_name_H-M   'P 1'
#
loop_
_entity.id
_entity.type
_entity.pdbx_description
1 polymer ?
#
loop_
_entity_poly.entity_id
_entity_poly.type
_entity_poly.pdbx_seq_one_letter_code
_entity_poly.pdbx_strand_id
1 'polypeptide(L)'
;MKEETIDTHSKALRINIDPRWYGTFAEIGAGQEVVRWFFRVGGAAGTVAKSISAYDMKVSDAIYGHGDRYVSRNRLQAMLDYEFNLDIQRLAAERGDNTSFFAFADTVVARSYRGTSECHGWMGIKFQSRANDEPSQVVMHIRMLDEEASGQQEALGIVGVNLCYGAFFLSHVPEELIESLLDNLTTRRLEIDMLEFSGIEFRNVDNRIMALKLVQIGLSGAAMFGPNREVLQPSDVLHNKAVLVERGSFRPVTYVNLDMFQCALTKFKKEPAVENKPILGLMELTMRNLLAGGKDVDRRDFLGRAEVLGACGMTVLISDYFEYYRLAAYLAWRTRERIGIVMGVPSVYELFDQKYYTELPGGILENFGRLFKNDLKVYVYPLQRSPSDELQTIGSV
;
A
#
# COMPACT_ATOMS: atom_id res chain seq x y z
N MET A 1 17.43 24.26 9.09
CA MET A 1 16.02 24.48 9.45
C MET A 1 15.20 23.65 8.50
N LYS A 2 14.37 22.71 8.98
CA LYS A 2 13.30 22.15 8.13
C LYS A 2 12.38 23.33 7.80
N GLU A 3 12.07 23.54 6.52
CA GLU A 3 11.00 24.47 6.15
C GLU A 3 9.73 24.11 6.93
N GLU A 4 8.97 25.12 7.35
CA GLU A 4 7.68 24.89 8.00
C GLU A 4 6.79 24.05 7.07
N THR A 5 6.22 22.97 7.61
CA THR A 5 5.25 22.15 6.87
C THR A 5 4.11 23.03 6.39
N ILE A 6 3.91 23.08 5.08
CA ILE A 6 2.84 23.90 4.47
C ILE A 6 1.50 23.31 4.89
N ASP A 7 0.64 24.14 5.49
CA ASP A 7 -0.68 23.69 5.93
C ASP A 7 -1.61 23.35 4.76
N THR A 8 -2.65 22.55 5.02
CA THR A 8 -3.60 22.11 3.98
C THR A 8 -4.27 23.29 3.26
N HIS A 9 -4.57 24.36 4.00
CA HIS A 9 -5.15 25.58 3.44
C HIS A 9 -4.22 26.24 2.43
N SER A 10 -2.94 26.43 2.78
CA SER A 10 -1.93 27.05 1.91
C SER A 10 -1.63 26.20 0.70
N LYS A 11 -1.60 24.86 0.84
CA LYS A 11 -1.48 23.94 -0.29
C LYS A 11 -2.63 24.12 -1.29
N ALA A 12 -3.88 24.06 -0.82
CA ALA A 12 -5.06 24.22 -1.68
C ALA A 12 -5.10 25.61 -2.34
N LEU A 13 -4.81 26.67 -1.57
CA LEU A 13 -4.78 28.04 -2.10
C LEU A 13 -3.71 28.21 -3.17
N ARG A 14 -2.51 27.66 -2.94
CA ARG A 14 -1.39 27.73 -3.90
C ARG A 14 -1.73 27.04 -5.21
N ILE A 15 -2.46 25.92 -5.17
CA ILE A 15 -2.97 25.27 -6.38
C ILE A 15 -3.99 26.19 -7.08
N ASN A 16 -4.95 26.74 -6.34
CA ASN A 16 -6.02 27.58 -6.89
C ASN A 16 -5.55 28.84 -7.63
N ILE A 17 -4.44 29.43 -7.18
CA ILE A 17 -3.89 30.66 -7.78
C ILE A 17 -2.86 30.39 -8.88
N ASP A 18 -2.46 29.14 -9.09
CA ASP A 18 -1.54 28.76 -10.15
C ASP A 18 -2.34 28.54 -11.46
N PRO A 19 -2.16 29.40 -12.48
CA PRO A 19 -3.00 29.37 -13.68
C PRO A 19 -2.77 28.13 -14.55
N ARG A 20 -1.76 27.32 -14.24
CA ARG A 20 -1.42 26.11 -15.00
C ARG A 20 -2.42 24.99 -14.77
N TRP A 21 -2.93 24.81 -13.56
CA TRP A 21 -3.70 23.62 -13.19
C TRP A 21 -5.19 23.87 -13.36
N TYR A 22 -5.84 23.08 -14.22
CA TYR A 22 -7.30 23.16 -14.40
C TYR A 22 -7.91 21.78 -14.64
N GLY A 23 -8.98 21.45 -13.94
CA GLY A 23 -9.46 20.07 -14.02
C GLY A 23 -10.67 19.74 -13.19
N THR A 24 -10.97 18.45 -13.14
CA THR A 24 -12.16 17.90 -12.50
C THR A 24 -11.85 17.21 -11.17
N PHE A 25 -12.75 17.37 -10.20
CA PHE A 25 -12.82 16.53 -9.01
C PHE A 25 -14.03 15.61 -9.08
N ALA A 26 -13.81 14.30 -9.07
CA ALA A 26 -14.84 13.27 -9.11
C ALA A 26 -14.81 12.40 -7.86
N GLU A 27 -15.75 12.60 -6.95
CA GLU A 27 -15.72 11.97 -5.62
C GLU A 27 -16.96 11.08 -5.43
N ILE A 28 -16.76 9.83 -5.04
CA ILE A 28 -17.84 8.87 -4.78
C ILE A 28 -17.80 8.40 -3.32
N GLY A 29 -18.95 8.48 -2.66
CA GLY A 29 -19.11 8.10 -1.28
C GLY A 29 -18.55 9.18 -0.36
N ALA A 30 -17.80 8.77 0.66
CA ALA A 30 -17.34 9.70 1.70
C ALA A 30 -16.20 10.63 1.29
N GLY A 31 -15.78 10.62 0.03
CA GLY A 31 -14.65 11.41 -0.47
C GLY A 31 -14.91 12.89 -0.74
N GLN A 32 -16.14 13.40 -0.59
CA GLN A 32 -16.58 14.77 -0.94
C GLN A 32 -15.91 15.96 -0.20
N GLU A 33 -14.76 15.73 0.43
CA GLU A 33 -14.05 16.72 1.23
C GLU A 33 -12.84 17.33 0.50
N VAL A 34 -12.33 16.71 -0.57
CA VAL A 34 -11.14 17.23 -1.27
C VAL A 34 -11.51 18.49 -2.03
N VAL A 35 -12.53 18.44 -2.90
CA VAL A 35 -12.97 19.62 -3.67
C VAL A 35 -13.44 20.75 -2.78
N ARG A 36 -14.01 20.42 -1.61
CA ARG A 36 -14.48 21.39 -0.61
C ARG A 36 -13.36 22.29 -0.13
N TRP A 37 -12.12 21.78 0.02
CA TRP A 37 -10.97 22.62 0.35
C TRP A 37 -10.71 23.67 -0.72
N PHE A 38 -10.75 23.29 -2.00
CA PHE A 38 -10.53 24.22 -3.11
C PHE A 38 -11.61 25.30 -3.17
N PHE A 39 -12.88 24.98 -2.87
CA PHE A 39 -13.91 26.02 -2.77
C PHE A 39 -13.72 26.95 -1.57
N ARG A 40 -13.32 26.40 -0.42
CA ARG A 40 -13.20 27.16 0.84
C ARG A 40 -12.09 28.20 0.83
N VAL A 41 -10.93 27.89 0.23
CA VAL A 41 -9.76 28.77 0.24
C VAL A 41 -9.85 29.93 -0.76
N GLY A 42 -10.82 29.89 -1.68
CA GLY A 42 -10.99 30.89 -2.74
C GLY A 42 -10.07 30.68 -3.94
N GLY A 43 -10.38 31.32 -5.07
CA GLY A 43 -9.63 31.14 -6.33
C GLY A 43 -10.03 29.91 -7.16
N ALA A 44 -10.99 29.10 -6.69
CA ALA A 44 -11.40 27.85 -7.33
C ALA A 44 -11.79 27.98 -8.82
N ALA A 45 -12.32 29.12 -9.26
CA ALA A 45 -12.66 29.35 -10.66
C ALA A 45 -11.43 29.24 -11.61
N GLY A 46 -10.22 29.45 -11.09
CA GLY A 46 -8.96 29.29 -11.81
C GLY A 46 -8.49 27.84 -11.95
N THR A 47 -9.08 26.89 -11.21
CA THR A 47 -8.58 25.50 -11.08
C THR A 47 -9.65 24.43 -11.26
N VAL A 48 -10.86 24.65 -10.74
CA VAL A 48 -11.95 23.68 -10.79
C VAL A 48 -12.79 23.92 -12.05
N ALA A 49 -12.63 23.04 -13.04
CA ALA A 49 -13.47 22.97 -14.24
C ALA A 49 -14.85 22.41 -13.89
N LYS A 50 -14.86 21.33 -13.10
CA LYS A 50 -16.05 20.60 -12.70
C LYS A 50 -15.81 19.90 -11.36
N SER A 51 -16.89 19.80 -10.58
CA SER A 51 -16.98 18.88 -9.46
C SER A 51 -18.18 17.98 -9.68
N ILE A 52 -18.03 16.67 -9.44
CA ILE A 52 -19.12 15.70 -9.56
C ILE A 52 -19.11 14.74 -8.38
N SER A 53 -20.30 14.40 -7.89
CA SER A 53 -20.47 13.27 -7.00
C SER A 53 -21.61 12.36 -7.45
N ALA A 54 -21.25 11.12 -7.81
CA ALA A 54 -22.16 10.10 -8.29
C ALA A 54 -22.45 9.08 -7.17
N TYR A 55 -23.30 9.48 -6.21
CA TYR A 55 -23.60 8.69 -5.01
C TYR A 55 -24.46 7.45 -5.29
N ASP A 56 -25.39 7.55 -6.24
CA ASP A 56 -26.26 6.43 -6.62
C ASP A 56 -25.49 5.47 -7.55
N MET A 57 -25.62 4.17 -7.27
CA MET A 57 -24.92 3.13 -8.03
C MET A 57 -25.27 3.15 -9.51
N LYS A 58 -26.55 3.35 -9.88
CA LYS A 58 -26.96 3.38 -11.29
C LYS A 58 -26.47 4.63 -11.99
N VAL A 59 -26.47 5.77 -11.29
CA VAL A 59 -25.90 7.03 -11.82
C VAL A 59 -24.39 6.87 -12.05
N SER A 60 -23.67 6.30 -11.08
CA SER A 60 -22.23 6.03 -11.20
C SER A 60 -21.94 5.07 -12.35
N ASP A 61 -22.72 3.99 -12.49
CA ASP A 61 -22.59 3.03 -13.57
C ASP A 61 -22.89 3.62 -14.95
N ALA A 62 -23.87 4.52 -15.04
CA ALA A 62 -24.19 5.20 -16.29
C ALA A 62 -23.07 6.13 -16.77
N ILE A 63 -22.22 6.62 -15.87
CA ILE A 63 -21.12 7.54 -16.19
C ILE A 63 -19.81 6.76 -16.38
N TYR A 64 -19.47 5.87 -15.45
CA TYR A 64 -18.15 5.23 -15.38
C TYR A 64 -18.17 3.73 -15.76
N GLY A 65 -19.32 3.20 -16.18
CA GLY A 65 -19.50 1.79 -16.52
C GLY A 65 -19.79 0.88 -15.32
N HIS A 66 -20.15 -0.36 -15.59
CA HIS A 66 -20.38 -1.37 -14.54
C HIS A 66 -19.07 -1.96 -14.02
N GLY A 67 -19.02 -2.26 -12.71
CA GLY A 67 -17.91 -2.97 -12.08
C GLY A 67 -18.38 -3.91 -10.99
N ASP A 68 -17.63 -4.99 -10.75
CA ASP A 68 -17.97 -6.03 -9.76
C ASP A 68 -17.96 -5.49 -8.32
N ARG A 69 -17.10 -4.51 -8.04
CA ARG A 69 -16.98 -3.81 -6.76
C ARG A 69 -16.98 -2.30 -6.97
N TYR A 70 -17.77 -1.60 -6.17
CA TYR A 70 -17.91 -0.16 -6.25
C TYR A 70 -16.68 0.58 -5.71
N VAL A 71 -16.14 0.15 -4.57
CA VAL A 71 -14.82 0.60 -4.10
C VAL A 71 -13.76 -0.34 -4.67
N SER A 72 -13.13 0.08 -5.76
CA SER A 72 -12.09 -0.70 -6.44
C SER A 72 -11.15 0.18 -7.25
N ARG A 73 -9.92 -0.32 -7.49
CA ARG A 73 -8.96 0.31 -8.39
C ARG A 73 -9.52 0.53 -9.79
N ASN A 74 -10.29 -0.44 -10.30
CA ASN A 74 -10.90 -0.35 -11.63
C ASN A 74 -11.92 0.79 -11.71
N ARG A 75 -12.74 0.97 -10.65
CA ARG A 75 -13.67 2.11 -10.58
C ARG A 75 -12.92 3.43 -10.57
N LEU A 76 -11.89 3.56 -9.72
CA LEU A 76 -11.05 4.75 -9.67
C LEU A 76 -10.45 5.07 -11.06
N GLN A 77 -9.89 4.07 -11.73
CA GLN A 77 -9.30 4.24 -13.05
C GLN A 77 -10.33 4.72 -14.09
N ALA A 78 -11.53 4.12 -14.10
CA ALA A 78 -12.60 4.53 -14.99
C ALA A 78 -13.01 5.99 -14.77
N MET A 79 -13.05 6.45 -13.50
CA MET A 79 -13.30 7.85 -13.16
C MET A 79 -12.19 8.77 -13.66
N LEU A 80 -10.93 8.44 -13.38
CA LEU A 80 -9.77 9.23 -13.82
C LEU A 80 -9.72 9.36 -15.35
N ASP A 81 -9.93 8.26 -16.07
CA ASP A 81 -9.85 8.26 -17.52
C ASP A 81 -11.02 8.99 -18.16
N TYR A 82 -12.24 8.76 -17.68
CA TYR A 82 -13.43 9.44 -18.20
C TYR A 82 -13.32 10.95 -17.99
N GLU A 83 -13.00 11.38 -16.77
CA GLU A 83 -13.03 12.79 -16.40
C GLU A 83 -11.90 13.60 -17.03
N PHE A 84 -10.69 13.04 -17.07
CA PHE A 84 -9.57 13.68 -17.75
C PHE A 84 -9.84 13.82 -19.25
N ASN A 85 -10.34 12.77 -19.90
CA ASN A 85 -10.63 12.82 -21.34
C ASN A 85 -11.74 13.82 -21.64
N LEU A 86 -12.72 13.97 -20.75
CA LEU A 86 -13.79 14.95 -20.89
C LEU A 86 -13.27 16.39 -20.81
N ASP A 87 -12.33 16.66 -19.90
CA ASP A 87 -11.67 17.96 -19.80
C ASP A 87 -10.91 18.29 -21.09
N ILE A 88 -10.11 17.35 -21.61
CA ILE A 88 -9.41 17.52 -22.89
C ILE A 88 -10.39 17.79 -24.04
N GLN A 89 -11.43 16.96 -24.18
CA GLN A 89 -12.41 17.08 -25.26
C GLN A 89 -13.14 18.43 -25.28
N ARG A 90 -13.41 19.00 -24.10
CA ARG A 90 -14.21 20.23 -23.98
C ARG A 90 -13.39 21.50 -23.96
N LEU A 91 -12.17 21.45 -23.43
CA LEU A 91 -11.43 22.65 -23.06
C LEU A 91 -10.09 22.79 -23.79
N ALA A 92 -9.53 21.73 -24.37
CA ALA A 92 -8.21 21.80 -24.99
C ALA A 92 -8.15 22.79 -26.16
N ALA A 93 -9.22 22.94 -26.94
CA ALA A 93 -9.27 23.89 -28.05
C ALA A 93 -9.15 25.35 -27.62
N GLU A 94 -9.63 25.70 -26.43
CA GLU A 94 -9.61 27.08 -25.92
C GLU A 94 -8.46 27.34 -24.96
N ARG A 95 -8.00 26.32 -24.22
CA ARG A 95 -7.06 26.46 -23.09
C ARG A 95 -5.81 25.60 -23.16
N GLY A 96 -5.76 24.62 -24.08
CA GLY A 96 -4.78 23.54 -24.07
C GLY A 96 -3.33 23.98 -24.15
N ASP A 97 -3.03 25.11 -24.78
CA ASP A 97 -1.65 25.61 -24.94
C ASP A 97 -1.02 26.12 -23.63
N ASN A 98 -1.84 26.54 -22.66
CA ASN A 98 -1.36 27.17 -21.43
C ASN A 98 -1.86 26.47 -20.16
N THR A 99 -2.66 25.41 -20.31
CA THR A 99 -3.30 24.70 -19.20
C THR A 99 -2.86 23.24 -19.18
N SER A 100 -2.37 22.82 -18.04
CA SER A 100 -2.16 21.42 -17.67
C SER A 100 -3.45 20.87 -17.08
N PHE A 101 -4.11 19.98 -17.82
CA PHE A 101 -5.35 19.37 -17.35
C PHE A 101 -5.10 18.32 -16.27
N PHE A 102 -6.07 18.15 -15.37
CA PHE A 102 -6.07 17.06 -14.40
C PHE A 102 -7.48 16.51 -14.13
N ALA A 103 -7.54 15.26 -13.67
CA ALA A 103 -8.70 14.69 -13.02
C ALA A 103 -8.25 14.08 -11.70
N PHE A 104 -8.84 14.55 -10.60
CA PHE A 104 -8.78 13.90 -9.31
C PHE A 104 -10.00 13.00 -9.15
N ALA A 105 -9.80 11.79 -8.63
CA ALA A 105 -10.89 10.91 -8.33
C ALA A 105 -10.69 10.15 -7.01
N ASP A 106 -11.80 9.86 -6.35
CA ASP A 106 -11.84 8.90 -5.26
C ASP A 106 -13.12 8.06 -5.22
N THR A 107 -13.00 6.87 -4.66
CA THR A 107 -14.13 5.99 -4.35
C THR A 107 -13.90 5.37 -2.98
N VAL A 108 -14.72 5.77 -2.01
CA VAL A 108 -14.44 5.53 -0.59
C VAL A 108 -15.67 5.08 0.17
N VAL A 109 -15.51 4.06 1.01
CA VAL A 109 -16.52 3.64 1.99
C VAL A 109 -16.06 4.02 3.38
N ALA A 110 -16.65 5.09 3.93
CA ALA A 110 -16.50 5.46 5.33
C ALA A 110 -17.46 4.66 6.24
N ARG A 111 -17.27 4.83 7.55
CA ARG A 111 -18.07 4.17 8.57
C ARG A 111 -19.57 4.45 8.36
N SER A 112 -20.34 3.37 8.23
CA SER A 112 -21.80 3.46 8.15
C SER A 112 -22.43 3.42 9.53
N TYR A 113 -23.64 3.99 9.67
CA TYR A 113 -24.39 3.99 10.93
C TYR A 113 -24.78 2.58 11.43
N ARG A 114 -24.75 1.56 10.56
CA ARG A 114 -25.24 0.21 10.85
C ARG A 114 -24.20 -0.91 10.69
N GLY A 115 -22.98 -0.60 10.27
CA GLY A 115 -22.00 -1.61 9.84
C GLY A 115 -20.63 -1.46 10.51
N THR A 116 -19.94 -2.59 10.66
CA THR A 116 -18.57 -2.71 11.19
C THR A 116 -17.54 -3.02 10.08
N SER A 117 -17.89 -2.79 8.82
CA SER A 117 -17.02 -3.05 7.68
C SER A 117 -15.75 -2.19 7.74
N GLU A 118 -14.67 -2.72 7.16
CA GLU A 118 -13.42 -1.97 6.98
C GLU A 118 -13.71 -0.65 6.26
N CYS A 119 -13.17 0.45 6.80
CA CYS A 119 -13.28 1.78 6.21
C CYS A 119 -12.04 1.99 5.34
N HIS A 120 -12.22 1.97 4.02
CA HIS A 120 -11.13 2.07 3.06
C HIS A 120 -11.59 2.70 1.74
N GLY A 121 -10.63 3.06 0.89
CA GLY A 121 -10.93 3.68 -0.39
C GLY A 121 -9.74 3.73 -1.34
N TRP A 122 -10.07 3.99 -2.60
CA TRP A 122 -9.10 4.26 -3.65
C TRP A 122 -9.14 5.76 -3.98
N MET A 123 -7.97 6.37 -4.11
CA MET A 123 -7.80 7.77 -4.44
C MET A 123 -6.69 7.93 -5.48
N GLY A 124 -6.85 8.85 -6.42
CA GLY A 124 -5.83 9.07 -7.42
C GLY A 124 -5.98 10.40 -8.15
N ILE A 125 -4.93 10.75 -8.88
CA ILE A 125 -4.90 11.92 -9.75
C ILE A 125 -4.24 11.55 -11.07
N LYS A 126 -4.87 11.96 -12.17
CA LYS A 126 -4.34 11.91 -13.53
C LYS A 126 -4.10 13.34 -13.99
N PHE A 127 -2.90 13.68 -14.45
CA PHE A 127 -2.54 15.06 -14.76
C PHE A 127 -1.49 15.14 -15.85
N GLN A 128 -1.45 16.27 -16.55
CA GLN A 128 -0.34 16.60 -17.45
C GLN A 128 0.70 17.41 -16.68
N SER A 129 1.97 16.99 -16.65
CA SER A 129 3.03 17.79 -15.98
C SER A 129 3.22 19.16 -16.65
N ARG A 130 2.95 19.24 -17.94
CA ARG A 130 2.95 20.45 -18.77
C ARG A 130 1.77 20.44 -19.72
N ALA A 131 1.36 21.61 -20.18
CA ALA A 131 0.36 21.73 -21.23
C ALA A 131 0.70 20.81 -22.42
N ASN A 132 -0.30 20.06 -22.89
CA ASN A 132 -0.20 19.08 -23.99
C ASN A 132 0.74 17.88 -23.76
N ASP A 133 1.23 17.65 -22.53
CA ASP A 133 2.03 16.47 -22.22
C ASP A 133 1.17 15.21 -22.08
N GLU A 134 1.80 14.04 -22.26
CA GLU A 134 1.15 12.76 -21.96
C GLU A 134 0.82 12.69 -20.45
N PRO A 135 -0.35 12.17 -20.07
CA PRO A 135 -0.76 12.20 -18.67
C PRO A 135 0.10 11.26 -17.81
N SER A 136 0.37 11.70 -16.60
CA SER A 136 0.92 10.89 -15.51
C SER A 136 -0.13 10.67 -14.44
N GLN A 137 0.03 9.61 -13.66
CA GLN A 137 -0.92 9.19 -12.65
C GLN A 137 -0.22 8.83 -11.35
N VAL A 138 -0.86 9.20 -10.24
CA VAL A 138 -0.58 8.69 -8.91
C VAL A 138 -1.86 8.08 -8.37
N VAL A 139 -1.80 6.80 -8.02
CA VAL A 139 -2.93 6.04 -7.48
C VAL A 139 -2.54 5.46 -6.14
N MET A 140 -3.42 5.55 -5.15
CA MET A 140 -3.21 4.98 -3.82
C MET A 140 -4.46 4.32 -3.26
N HIS A 141 -4.21 3.37 -2.37
CA HIS A 141 -5.23 2.81 -1.49
C HIS A 141 -5.01 3.33 -0.08
N ILE A 142 -6.11 3.65 0.59
CA ILE A 142 -6.11 4.27 1.91
C ILE A 142 -7.03 3.49 2.83
N ARG A 143 -6.59 3.27 4.06
CA ARG A 143 -7.41 2.78 5.16
C ARG A 143 -7.65 3.92 6.15
N MET A 144 -8.91 4.09 6.54
CA MET A 144 -9.31 5.10 7.49
C MET A 144 -9.37 4.49 8.89
N LEU A 145 -8.67 5.10 9.83
CA LEU A 145 -8.46 4.59 11.18
C LEU A 145 -9.22 5.39 12.24
N ASP A 146 -9.66 6.61 11.91
CA ASP A 146 -10.52 7.41 12.78
C ASP A 146 -11.84 6.66 13.10
N GLU A 147 -12.30 6.81 14.35
CA GLU A 147 -13.50 6.13 14.84
C GLU A 147 -14.79 6.77 14.32
N GLU A 148 -14.79 8.08 14.08
CA GLU A 148 -15.96 8.82 13.62
C GLU A 148 -15.88 9.11 12.13
N ALA A 149 -17.02 9.00 11.43
CA ALA A 149 -17.09 9.26 9.98
C ALA A 149 -16.65 10.69 9.61
N SER A 150 -16.94 11.68 10.46
CA SER A 150 -16.48 13.07 10.31
C SER A 150 -14.95 13.18 10.33
N GLY A 151 -14.30 12.47 11.24
CA GLY A 151 -12.83 12.41 11.31
C GLY A 151 -12.24 11.74 10.06
N GLN A 152 -12.85 10.65 9.60
CA GLN A 152 -12.45 9.97 8.37
C GLN A 152 -12.55 10.90 7.15
N GLN A 153 -13.67 11.61 7.01
CA GLN A 153 -13.91 12.60 5.95
C GLN A 153 -12.87 13.72 5.97
N GLU A 154 -12.61 14.31 7.13
CA GLU A 154 -11.59 15.36 7.28
C GLU A 154 -10.20 14.85 6.84
N ALA A 155 -9.82 13.65 7.29
CA ALA A 155 -8.54 13.04 6.93
C ALA A 155 -8.42 12.77 5.43
N LEU A 156 -9.50 12.30 4.77
CA LEU A 156 -9.58 12.14 3.32
C LEU A 156 -9.41 13.47 2.58
N GLY A 157 -10.06 14.53 3.05
CA GLY A 157 -9.91 15.87 2.48
C GLY A 157 -8.46 16.35 2.51
N ILE A 158 -7.78 16.19 3.65
CA ILE A 158 -6.38 16.61 3.81
C ILE A 158 -5.45 15.78 2.92
N VAL A 159 -5.55 14.45 2.94
CA VAL A 159 -4.66 13.60 2.13
C VAL A 159 -4.91 13.79 0.62
N GLY A 160 -6.14 14.07 0.19
CA GLY A 160 -6.44 14.39 -1.20
C GLY A 160 -5.84 15.72 -1.65
N VAL A 161 -5.86 16.76 -0.80
CA VAL A 161 -5.14 18.02 -1.07
C VAL A 161 -3.64 17.78 -1.12
N ASN A 162 -3.08 16.96 -0.21
CA ASN A 162 -1.67 16.60 -0.21
C ASN A 162 -1.29 15.84 -1.49
N LEU A 163 -2.15 14.94 -1.98
CA LEU A 163 -1.94 14.23 -3.24
C LEU A 163 -1.91 15.19 -4.44
N CYS A 164 -2.87 16.11 -4.52
CA CYS A 164 -2.90 17.13 -5.58
C CYS A 164 -1.64 18.00 -5.53
N TYR A 165 -1.28 18.48 -4.35
CA TYR A 165 -0.08 19.29 -4.16
C TYR A 165 1.19 18.54 -4.56
N GLY A 166 1.30 17.28 -4.12
CA GLY A 166 2.40 16.40 -4.43
C GLY A 166 2.54 16.17 -5.94
N ALA A 167 1.44 15.85 -6.62
CA ALA A 167 1.42 15.66 -8.07
C ALA A 167 1.83 16.92 -8.84
N PHE A 168 1.39 18.11 -8.41
CA PHE A 168 1.62 19.35 -9.15
C PHE A 168 2.98 20.01 -8.88
N PHE A 169 3.52 19.83 -7.68
CA PHE A 169 4.72 20.55 -7.25
C PHE A 169 5.89 19.64 -6.87
N LEU A 170 5.66 18.36 -6.57
CA LEU A 170 6.68 17.41 -6.10
C LEU A 170 6.86 16.18 -7.00
N SER A 171 6.20 16.12 -8.16
CA SER A 171 6.28 14.96 -9.08
C SER A 171 7.70 14.60 -9.50
N HIS A 172 8.55 15.62 -9.65
CA HIS A 172 9.97 15.49 -10.00
C HIS A 172 10.83 14.85 -8.90
N VAL A 173 10.33 14.79 -7.65
CA VAL A 173 10.95 14.08 -6.52
C VAL A 173 9.90 13.21 -5.81
N PRO A 174 9.56 12.02 -6.36
CA PRO A 174 8.47 11.17 -5.87
C PRO A 174 8.58 10.80 -4.38
N GLU A 175 9.77 10.74 -3.81
CA GLU A 175 9.95 10.49 -2.38
C GLU A 175 9.46 11.64 -1.51
N GLU A 176 9.69 12.89 -1.92
CA GLU A 176 9.16 14.06 -1.24
C GLU A 176 7.64 14.13 -1.39
N LEU A 177 7.11 13.73 -2.55
CA LEU A 177 5.67 13.56 -2.75
C LEU A 177 5.10 12.61 -1.69
N ILE A 178 5.69 11.42 -1.50
CA ILE A 178 5.26 10.43 -0.50
C ILE A 178 5.32 11.01 0.92
N GLU A 179 6.43 11.67 1.27
CA GLU A 179 6.59 12.29 2.58
C GLU A 179 5.53 13.37 2.85
N SER A 180 5.16 14.13 1.82
CA SER A 180 4.16 15.22 1.93
C SER A 180 2.72 14.73 2.07
N LEU A 181 2.43 13.45 1.82
CA LEU A 181 1.07 12.88 1.90
C LEU A 181 0.50 12.97 3.32
N LEU A 182 1.35 12.95 4.35
CA LEU A 182 0.95 13.09 5.75
C LEU A 182 1.11 14.50 6.33
N ASP A 183 1.36 15.52 5.52
CA ASP A 183 1.38 16.88 6.06
C ASP A 183 0.02 17.20 6.72
N ASN A 184 0.07 17.61 7.99
CA ASN A 184 -1.09 17.83 8.87
C ASN A 184 -1.92 16.57 9.19
N LEU A 185 -1.33 15.39 9.04
CA LEU A 185 -1.93 14.11 9.38
C LEU A 185 -0.97 13.27 10.23
N THR A 186 -1.54 12.26 10.89
CA THR A 186 -0.76 11.26 11.60
C THR A 186 -1.16 9.88 11.10
N THR A 187 -0.23 8.92 11.19
CA THR A 187 -0.45 7.50 10.84
C THR A 187 -1.50 6.82 11.72
N ARG A 188 -2.02 7.50 12.75
CA ARG A 188 -3.15 7.03 13.56
C ARG A 188 -4.51 7.34 12.94
N ARG A 189 -4.60 8.32 12.04
CA ARG A 189 -5.85 8.74 11.40
C ARG A 189 -6.10 7.97 10.11
N LEU A 190 -5.03 7.71 9.35
CA LEU A 190 -5.08 6.94 8.11
C LEU A 190 -3.78 6.18 7.86
N GLU A 191 -3.89 5.13 7.05
CA GLU A 191 -2.77 4.34 6.53
C GLU A 191 -2.82 4.36 4.99
N ILE A 192 -1.67 4.52 4.34
CA ILE A 192 -1.53 4.39 2.88
C ILE A 192 -0.82 3.07 2.61
N ASP A 193 -1.58 2.00 2.34
CA ASP A 193 -1.06 0.63 2.24
C ASP A 193 -0.75 0.19 0.79
N MET A 194 -1.00 1.06 -0.18
CA MET A 194 -0.58 0.88 -1.57
C MET A 194 -0.44 2.25 -2.25
N LEU A 195 0.62 2.42 -3.05
CA LEU A 195 0.86 3.59 -3.87
C LEU A 195 1.53 3.17 -5.18
N GLU A 196 1.10 3.75 -6.29
CA GLU A 196 1.62 3.46 -7.61
C GLU A 196 1.72 4.74 -8.45
N PHE A 197 2.88 4.90 -9.10
CA PHE A 197 3.17 5.97 -10.04
C PHE A 197 3.25 5.42 -11.46
N SER A 198 2.65 6.12 -12.42
CA SER A 198 2.72 5.74 -13.84
C SER A 198 2.63 6.94 -14.79
N GLY A 199 3.06 6.76 -16.04
CA GLY A 199 3.07 7.82 -17.06
C GLY A 199 4.42 8.54 -17.21
N ILE A 200 4.45 9.56 -18.07
CA ILE A 200 5.69 10.11 -18.62
C ILE A 200 6.61 10.75 -17.56
N GLU A 201 6.03 11.36 -16.53
CA GLU A 201 6.73 12.00 -15.41
C GLU A 201 7.44 10.97 -14.54
N PHE A 202 6.84 9.78 -14.42
CA PHE A 202 7.29 8.72 -13.51
C PHE A 202 8.00 7.56 -14.22
N ARG A 203 8.39 7.72 -15.49
CA ARG A 203 9.03 6.66 -16.30
C ARG A 203 10.30 6.05 -15.70
N ASN A 204 10.99 6.80 -14.83
CA ASN A 204 12.22 6.37 -14.15
C ASN A 204 11.97 5.93 -12.69
N VAL A 205 10.71 5.90 -12.25
CA VAL A 205 10.34 5.51 -10.89
C VAL A 205 10.17 4.01 -10.81
N ASP A 206 10.88 3.39 -9.89
CA ASP A 206 10.64 2.00 -9.51
C ASP A 206 9.63 1.96 -8.35
N ASN A 207 8.41 1.53 -8.65
CA ASN A 207 7.33 1.47 -7.67
C ASN A 207 7.65 0.56 -6.47
N ARG A 208 8.61 -0.37 -6.57
CA ARG A 208 9.07 -1.18 -5.43
C ARG A 208 9.86 -0.34 -4.42
N ILE A 209 10.61 0.66 -4.88
CA ILE A 209 11.28 1.63 -4.00
C ILE A 209 10.23 2.51 -3.31
N MET A 210 9.17 2.89 -4.02
CA MET A 210 8.08 3.68 -3.45
C MET A 210 7.32 2.89 -2.39
N ALA A 211 7.03 1.61 -2.65
CA ALA A 211 6.46 0.68 -1.69
C ALA A 211 7.36 0.50 -0.45
N LEU A 212 8.68 0.35 -0.63
CA LEU A 212 9.64 0.33 0.47
C LEU A 212 9.60 1.63 1.28
N LYS A 213 9.52 2.78 0.61
CA LYS A 213 9.47 4.09 1.26
C LYS A 213 8.25 4.22 2.16
N LEU A 214 7.06 3.75 1.74
CA LEU A 214 5.86 3.74 2.57
C LEU A 214 6.11 3.04 3.92
N VAL A 215 6.74 1.86 3.90
CA VAL A 215 7.06 1.11 5.12
C VAL A 215 8.15 1.82 5.93
N GLN A 216 9.18 2.34 5.26
CA GLN A 216 10.31 3.02 5.90
C GLN A 216 9.88 4.25 6.71
N ILE A 217 8.91 5.03 6.22
CA ILE A 217 8.42 6.23 6.91
C ILE A 217 7.17 5.98 7.76
N GLY A 218 6.74 4.71 7.87
CA GLY A 218 5.62 4.29 8.73
C GLY A 218 4.24 4.64 8.18
N LEU A 219 4.11 4.97 6.89
CA LEU A 219 2.82 5.18 6.22
C LEU A 219 1.99 3.90 6.13
N SER A 220 2.66 2.75 6.10
CA SER A 220 2.06 1.43 6.24
C SER A 220 3.02 0.50 6.98
N GLY A 221 2.47 -0.49 7.69
CA GLY A 221 3.30 -1.53 8.30
C GLY A 221 3.80 -2.58 7.29
N ALA A 222 3.21 -2.63 6.09
CA ALA A 222 3.65 -3.56 5.06
C ALA A 222 3.26 -3.14 3.65
N ALA A 223 4.11 -3.49 2.69
CA ALA A 223 3.85 -3.28 1.27
C ALA A 223 4.16 -4.56 0.48
N MET A 224 3.41 -4.81 -0.59
CA MET A 224 3.51 -6.04 -1.38
C MET A 224 3.78 -5.72 -2.85
N PHE A 225 4.58 -6.57 -3.49
CA PHE A 225 4.74 -6.54 -4.94
C PHE A 225 4.89 -7.95 -5.50
N GLY A 226 4.36 -8.14 -6.70
CA GLY A 226 4.37 -9.41 -7.39
C GLY A 226 5.66 -9.66 -8.18
N PRO A 227 5.78 -10.86 -8.77
CA PRO A 227 6.96 -11.24 -9.53
C PRO A 227 7.16 -10.41 -10.80
N ASN A 228 6.11 -9.79 -11.34
CA ASN A 228 6.17 -8.92 -12.51
C ASN A 228 6.40 -7.44 -12.13
N ARG A 229 6.86 -7.18 -10.90
CA ARG A 229 7.16 -5.84 -10.35
C ARG A 229 5.91 -4.97 -10.12
N GLU A 230 4.72 -5.54 -10.23
CA GLU A 230 3.46 -4.87 -9.95
C GLU A 230 3.30 -4.65 -8.44
N VAL A 231 2.86 -3.46 -8.03
CA VAL A 231 2.49 -3.20 -6.64
C VAL A 231 1.14 -3.83 -6.38
N LEU A 232 1.01 -4.52 -5.25
CA LEU A 232 -0.16 -5.28 -4.88
C LEU A 232 -0.84 -4.64 -3.68
N GLN A 233 -2.14 -4.38 -3.77
CA GLN A 233 -2.92 -3.98 -2.60
C GLN A 233 -3.10 -5.21 -1.68
N PRO A 234 -2.61 -5.17 -0.42
CA PRO A 234 -2.55 -6.37 0.40
C PRO A 234 -3.90 -7.04 0.67
N SER A 235 -4.95 -6.27 0.95
CA SER A 235 -6.27 -6.82 1.28
C SER A 235 -6.86 -7.61 0.10
N ASP A 236 -6.78 -7.07 -1.11
CA ASP A 236 -7.28 -7.70 -2.34
C ASP A 236 -6.51 -8.97 -2.67
N VAL A 237 -5.19 -8.97 -2.51
CA VAL A 237 -4.37 -10.14 -2.86
C VAL A 237 -4.46 -11.25 -1.83
N LEU A 238 -4.59 -10.92 -0.54
CA LEU A 238 -4.69 -11.88 0.56
C LEU A 238 -6.10 -12.47 0.72
N HIS A 239 -7.13 -11.73 0.32
CA HIS A 239 -8.52 -12.12 0.51
C HIS A 239 -8.83 -13.52 -0.04
N ASN A 240 -9.42 -14.37 0.81
CA ASN A 240 -9.79 -15.76 0.52
C ASN A 240 -8.65 -16.66 0.02
N LYS A 241 -7.39 -16.32 0.32
CA LYS A 241 -6.24 -17.18 0.03
C LYS A 241 -5.60 -17.67 1.32
N ALA A 242 -5.25 -18.96 1.34
CA ALA A 242 -4.36 -19.49 2.36
C ALA A 242 -2.97 -18.91 2.13
N VAL A 243 -2.27 -18.50 3.19
CA VAL A 243 -1.01 -17.76 3.08
C VAL A 243 0.12 -18.60 3.65
N LEU A 244 1.19 -18.76 2.88
CA LEU A 244 2.43 -19.36 3.36
C LEU A 244 3.55 -18.32 3.21
N VAL A 245 4.15 -17.92 4.32
CA VAL A 245 5.20 -16.88 4.33
C VAL A 245 6.53 -17.44 4.81
N GLU A 246 7.60 -17.24 4.04
CA GLU A 246 8.98 -17.44 4.50
C GLU A 246 9.61 -16.09 4.77
N ARG A 247 10.13 -15.92 5.99
CA ARG A 247 10.92 -14.75 6.37
C ARG A 247 12.39 -15.02 6.10
N GLY A 248 13.05 -14.11 5.39
CA GLY A 248 14.46 -14.27 5.08
C GLY A 248 15.18 -12.95 4.83
N SER A 249 16.50 -12.97 4.99
CA SER A 249 17.33 -11.86 4.50
C SER A 249 17.44 -11.87 2.98
N PHE A 250 17.35 -13.04 2.34
CA PHE A 250 17.45 -13.25 0.90
C PHE A 250 18.67 -12.55 0.27
N ARG A 251 19.82 -12.58 0.96
CA ARG A 251 21.06 -11.91 0.57
C ARG A 251 22.19 -12.90 0.26
N PRO A 252 22.26 -13.48 -0.96
CA PRO A 252 21.21 -13.53 -1.98
C PRO A 252 20.15 -14.59 -1.66
N VAL A 253 19.14 -14.72 -2.52
CA VAL A 253 18.26 -15.90 -2.54
C VAL A 253 19.11 -17.13 -2.88
N THR A 254 18.94 -18.22 -2.14
CA THR A 254 19.68 -19.47 -2.34
C THR A 254 18.73 -20.66 -2.55
N TYR A 255 19.28 -21.79 -3.00
CA TYR A 255 18.50 -23.04 -3.11
C TYR A 255 17.92 -23.51 -1.78
N VAL A 256 18.56 -23.18 -0.65
CA VAL A 256 18.02 -23.53 0.67
C VAL A 256 16.71 -22.78 0.95
N ASN A 257 16.61 -21.51 0.55
CA ASN A 257 15.36 -20.74 0.67
C ASN A 257 14.26 -21.38 -0.17
N LEU A 258 14.56 -21.67 -1.44
CA LEU A 258 13.58 -22.25 -2.36
C LEU A 258 13.11 -23.64 -1.90
N ASP A 259 14.04 -24.48 -1.43
CA ASP A 259 13.70 -25.81 -0.92
C ASP A 259 12.89 -25.74 0.37
N MET A 260 13.28 -24.85 1.29
CA MET A 260 12.56 -24.59 2.54
C MET A 260 11.10 -24.21 2.26
N PHE A 261 10.88 -23.25 1.36
CA PHE A 261 9.55 -22.86 0.93
C PHE A 261 8.77 -24.03 0.30
N GLN A 262 9.40 -24.75 -0.64
CA GLN A 262 8.74 -25.80 -1.42
C GLN A 262 8.36 -27.00 -0.55
N CYS A 263 9.23 -27.39 0.38
CA CYS A 263 8.97 -28.44 1.36
C CYS A 263 7.80 -28.06 2.29
N ALA A 264 7.78 -26.82 2.78
CA ALA A 264 6.66 -26.31 3.58
C ALA A 264 5.37 -26.26 2.78
N LEU A 265 5.40 -25.76 1.54
CA LEU A 265 4.25 -25.69 0.64
C LEU A 265 3.65 -27.08 0.37
N THR A 266 4.50 -28.08 0.17
CA THR A 266 4.07 -29.46 -0.05
C THR A 266 3.32 -30.03 1.16
N LYS A 267 3.74 -29.69 2.38
CA LYS A 267 3.03 -30.08 3.61
C LYS A 267 1.76 -29.25 3.82
N PHE A 268 1.85 -27.94 3.61
CA PHE A 268 0.75 -26.99 3.76
C PHE A 268 -0.45 -27.32 2.86
N LYS A 269 -0.20 -27.76 1.61
CA LYS A 269 -1.23 -28.24 0.69
C LYS A 269 -2.03 -29.45 1.18
N LYS A 270 -1.44 -30.27 2.06
CA LYS A 270 -2.07 -31.48 2.60
C LYS A 270 -2.90 -31.21 3.86
N GLU A 271 -2.84 -30.00 4.41
CA GLU A 271 -3.67 -29.60 5.53
C GLU A 271 -5.15 -29.59 5.10
N PRO A 272 -6.07 -30.28 5.81
CA PRO A 272 -7.49 -30.31 5.44
C PRO A 272 -8.12 -28.92 5.31
N ALA A 273 -7.62 -27.95 6.10
CA ALA A 273 -8.10 -26.58 6.07
C ALA A 273 -7.59 -25.75 4.86
N VAL A 274 -6.62 -26.26 4.11
CA VAL A 274 -6.00 -25.64 2.92
C VAL A 274 -6.36 -26.37 1.64
N GLU A 275 -6.79 -27.63 1.75
CA GLU A 275 -7.19 -28.46 0.62
C GLU A 275 -8.19 -27.73 -0.29
N ASN A 276 -7.90 -27.71 -1.59
CA ASN A 276 -8.68 -27.01 -2.64
C ASN A 276 -8.77 -25.48 -2.53
N LYS A 277 -7.97 -24.83 -1.67
CA LYS A 277 -7.93 -23.38 -1.57
C LYS A 277 -6.79 -22.78 -2.39
N PRO A 278 -6.96 -21.58 -2.96
CA PRO A 278 -5.84 -20.86 -3.55
C PRO A 278 -4.81 -20.54 -2.45
N ILE A 279 -3.54 -20.83 -2.72
CA ILE A 279 -2.43 -20.54 -1.81
C ILE A 279 -1.64 -19.36 -2.37
N LEU A 280 -1.39 -18.36 -1.53
CA LEU A 280 -0.46 -17.29 -1.79
C LEU A 280 0.84 -17.56 -1.04
N GLY A 281 1.92 -17.74 -1.80
CA GLY A 281 3.27 -17.79 -1.26
C GLY A 281 3.87 -16.40 -1.13
N LEU A 282 4.47 -16.10 0.01
CA LEU A 282 5.09 -14.81 0.30
C LEU A 282 6.53 -14.99 0.78
N MET A 283 7.41 -14.14 0.26
CA MET A 283 8.77 -13.97 0.74
C MET A 283 8.87 -12.66 1.48
N GLU A 284 9.03 -12.71 2.81
CA GLU A 284 9.04 -11.53 3.66
C GLU A 284 10.46 -10.99 3.87
N LEU A 285 10.66 -9.73 3.46
CA LEU A 285 11.82 -8.91 3.78
C LEU A 285 11.44 -7.93 4.89
N THR A 286 11.95 -8.13 6.10
CA THR A 286 11.71 -7.20 7.21
C THR A 286 12.59 -5.95 7.10
N MET A 287 12.12 -4.81 7.58
CA MET A 287 12.94 -3.59 7.70
C MET A 287 14.22 -3.84 8.51
N ARG A 288 14.17 -4.72 9.52
CA ARG A 288 15.36 -5.16 10.26
C ARG A 288 16.38 -5.85 9.35
N ASN A 289 15.95 -6.71 8.42
CA ASN A 289 16.86 -7.36 7.47
C ASN A 289 17.44 -6.39 6.43
N LEU A 290 16.69 -5.34 6.08
CA LEU A 290 17.13 -4.31 5.14
C LEU A 290 18.10 -3.32 5.78
N LEU A 291 17.97 -3.08 7.09
CA LEU A 291 18.84 -2.20 7.89
C LEU A 291 20.05 -2.92 8.51
N ALA A 292 20.18 -4.25 8.35
CA ALA A 292 21.27 -5.01 8.99
C ALA A 292 22.69 -4.56 8.56
N GLY A 293 22.82 -3.83 7.44
CA GLY A 293 24.10 -3.32 6.91
C GLY A 293 24.40 -1.85 7.22
N GLY A 294 23.53 -1.12 7.92
CA GLY A 294 23.71 0.32 8.17
C GLY A 294 22.48 1.02 8.72
N LYS A 295 22.56 2.35 8.86
CA LYS A 295 21.42 3.16 9.35
C LYS A 295 20.34 3.37 8.30
N ASP A 296 20.70 3.24 7.02
CA ASP A 296 19.81 3.45 5.87
C ASP A 296 19.71 2.18 5.05
N VAL A 297 18.57 1.98 4.40
CA VAL A 297 18.37 0.85 3.48
C VAL A 297 19.16 1.11 2.19
N ASP A 298 20.06 0.19 1.85
CA ASP A 298 20.70 0.19 0.54
C ASP A 298 19.67 -0.22 -0.54
N ARG A 299 19.24 0.76 -1.33
CA ARG A 299 18.24 0.58 -2.40
C ARG A 299 18.69 -0.40 -3.47
N ARG A 300 19.99 -0.44 -3.79
CA ARG A 300 20.52 -1.34 -4.83
C ARG A 300 20.50 -2.77 -4.32
N ASP A 301 20.91 -2.97 -3.07
CA ASP A 301 20.85 -4.27 -2.41
C ASP A 301 19.40 -4.75 -2.30
N PHE A 302 18.47 -3.91 -1.84
CA PHE A 302 17.03 -4.24 -1.81
C PHE A 302 16.48 -4.62 -3.19
N LEU A 303 16.74 -3.82 -4.22
CA LEU A 303 16.26 -4.11 -5.58
C LEU A 303 16.85 -5.41 -6.12
N GLY A 304 18.13 -5.69 -5.85
CA GLY A 304 18.77 -6.94 -6.23
C GLY A 304 18.09 -8.16 -5.59
N ARG A 305 17.76 -8.09 -4.28
CA ARG A 305 17.00 -9.15 -3.59
C ARG A 305 15.61 -9.33 -4.20
N ALA A 306 14.88 -8.22 -4.38
CA ALA A 306 13.54 -8.21 -4.95
C ALA A 306 13.50 -8.76 -6.39
N GLU A 307 14.52 -8.46 -7.19
CA GLU A 307 14.63 -8.92 -8.58
C GLU A 307 14.89 -10.43 -8.66
N VAL A 308 15.78 -10.98 -7.83
CA VAL A 308 16.01 -12.43 -7.79
C VAL A 308 14.76 -13.16 -7.28
N LEU A 309 14.08 -12.63 -6.25
CA LEU A 309 12.81 -13.20 -5.77
C LEU A 309 11.74 -13.19 -6.87
N GLY A 310 11.59 -12.08 -7.60
CA GLY A 310 10.65 -11.97 -8.72
C GLY A 310 10.98 -12.93 -9.86
N ALA A 311 12.27 -13.09 -10.21
CA ALA A 311 12.73 -14.04 -11.22
C ALA A 311 12.44 -15.51 -10.82
N CYS A 312 12.39 -15.80 -9.52
CA CYS A 312 11.94 -17.09 -8.99
C CYS A 312 10.41 -17.24 -8.93
N GLY A 313 9.64 -16.26 -9.41
CA GLY A 313 8.18 -16.26 -9.39
C GLY A 313 7.56 -15.97 -8.02
N MET A 314 8.33 -15.41 -7.08
CA MET A 314 7.87 -15.16 -5.71
C MET A 314 7.22 -13.79 -5.57
N THR A 315 6.11 -13.74 -4.83
CA THR A 315 5.53 -12.49 -4.32
C THR A 315 6.31 -12.04 -3.08
N VAL A 316 6.64 -10.76 -3.01
CA VAL A 316 7.44 -10.20 -1.92
C VAL A 316 6.56 -9.34 -1.01
N LEU A 317 6.78 -9.50 0.30
CA LEU A 317 6.20 -8.67 1.36
C LEU A 317 7.34 -7.92 2.04
N ILE A 318 7.29 -6.58 2.04
CA ILE A 318 8.12 -5.75 2.91
C ILE A 318 7.32 -5.49 4.18
N SER A 319 7.93 -5.64 5.35
CA SER A 319 7.23 -5.39 6.62
C SER A 319 8.09 -4.68 7.66
N ASP A 320 7.45 -3.88 8.51
CA ASP A 320 8.05 -3.36 9.77
C ASP A 320 7.82 -4.32 10.96
N TYR A 321 7.17 -5.47 10.71
CA TYR A 321 6.78 -6.45 11.72
C TYR A 321 7.97 -7.31 12.16
N PHE A 322 8.74 -6.79 13.11
CA PHE A 322 9.86 -7.55 13.65
C PHE A 322 9.40 -8.86 14.33
N GLU A 323 8.34 -8.83 15.12
CA GLU A 323 7.83 -10.02 15.81
C GLU A 323 6.84 -10.80 14.94
N TYR A 324 6.98 -12.12 14.91
CA TYR A 324 6.11 -12.99 14.10
C TYR A 324 4.62 -12.87 14.47
N TYR A 325 4.28 -12.58 15.74
CA TYR A 325 2.88 -12.39 16.12
C TYR A 325 2.26 -11.14 15.47
N ARG A 326 3.04 -10.09 15.19
CA ARG A 326 2.55 -8.88 14.49
C ARG A 326 2.29 -9.18 13.02
N LEU A 327 3.19 -9.92 12.37
CA LEU A 327 2.99 -10.42 11.00
C LEU A 327 1.74 -11.32 10.93
N ALA A 328 1.61 -12.26 11.87
CA ALA A 328 0.46 -13.16 11.94
C ALA A 328 -0.85 -12.36 12.11
N ALA A 329 -0.87 -11.36 12.99
CA ALA A 329 -2.03 -10.48 13.17
C ALA A 329 -2.36 -9.69 11.90
N TYR A 330 -1.34 -9.14 11.22
CA TYR A 330 -1.52 -8.42 9.95
C TYR A 330 -2.16 -9.30 8.86
N LEU A 331 -1.67 -10.53 8.70
CA LEU A 331 -2.18 -11.49 7.72
C LEU A 331 -3.59 -11.96 8.11
N ALA A 332 -3.81 -12.34 9.37
CA ALA A 332 -5.08 -12.84 9.89
C ALA A 332 -6.21 -11.80 9.83
N TRP A 333 -5.86 -10.52 9.73
CA TRP A 333 -6.85 -9.46 9.54
C TRP A 333 -7.37 -9.38 8.09
N ARG A 334 -6.57 -9.83 7.11
CA ARG A 334 -6.90 -9.74 5.67
C ARG A 334 -7.35 -11.07 5.04
N THR A 335 -7.05 -12.20 5.67
CA THR A 335 -7.55 -13.51 5.26
C THR A 335 -8.12 -14.27 6.44
N ARG A 336 -9.21 -15.00 6.18
CA ARG A 336 -9.78 -15.99 7.12
C ARG A 336 -9.24 -17.39 6.88
N GLU A 337 -8.45 -17.56 5.82
CA GLU A 337 -7.87 -18.84 5.47
C GLU A 337 -6.64 -19.15 6.29
N ARG A 338 -6.16 -20.40 6.17
CA ARG A 338 -5.01 -20.86 6.95
C ARG A 338 -3.78 -20.01 6.66
N ILE A 339 -3.02 -19.72 7.71
CA ILE A 339 -1.70 -19.07 7.63
C ILE A 339 -0.64 -20.06 8.07
N GLY A 340 0.45 -20.14 7.30
CA GLY A 340 1.65 -20.89 7.61
C GLY A 340 2.87 -19.96 7.60
N ILE A 341 3.76 -20.12 8.58
CA ILE A 341 5.05 -19.44 8.61
C ILE A 341 6.15 -20.48 8.44
N VAL A 342 7.07 -20.22 7.51
CA VAL A 342 8.22 -21.06 7.20
C VAL A 342 9.46 -20.42 7.81
N MET A 343 10.26 -21.23 8.51
CA MET A 343 11.49 -20.77 9.14
C MET A 343 12.50 -21.90 9.33
N GLY A 344 13.78 -21.57 9.47
CA GLY A 344 14.80 -22.52 9.87
C GLY A 344 14.84 -22.73 11.39
N VAL A 345 15.44 -23.85 11.83
CA VAL A 345 15.72 -24.11 13.26
C VAL A 345 16.33 -22.90 13.99
N PRO A 346 17.31 -22.14 13.43
CA PRO A 346 17.85 -20.95 14.08
C PRO A 346 16.80 -19.92 14.51
N SER A 347 15.81 -19.66 13.67
CA SER A 347 14.75 -18.69 13.93
C SER A 347 13.78 -19.15 15.00
N VAL A 348 13.69 -20.46 15.24
CA VAL A 348 12.90 -21.01 16.35
C VAL A 348 13.50 -20.56 17.68
N TYR A 349 14.83 -20.55 17.85
CA TYR A 349 15.44 -20.02 19.07
C TYR A 349 15.11 -18.55 19.31
N GLU A 350 15.10 -17.74 18.24
CA GLU A 350 14.72 -16.33 18.34
C GLU A 350 13.26 -16.15 18.78
N LEU A 351 12.35 -17.07 18.41
CA LEU A 351 10.97 -17.06 18.89
C LEU A 351 10.88 -17.24 20.42
N PHE A 352 11.82 -17.96 21.03
CA PHE A 352 11.85 -18.19 22.48
C PHE A 352 12.65 -17.15 23.27
N ASP A 353 13.26 -16.17 22.60
CA ASP A 353 14.07 -15.15 23.27
C ASP A 353 13.18 -14.07 23.91
N GLN A 354 13.10 -14.11 25.24
CA GLN A 354 12.24 -13.22 26.03
C GLN A 354 12.57 -11.73 25.87
N LYS A 355 13.79 -11.38 25.45
CA LYS A 355 14.20 -9.98 25.29
C LYS A 355 13.36 -9.23 24.24
N TYR A 356 12.70 -9.96 23.33
CA TYR A 356 11.85 -9.41 22.29
C TYR A 356 10.40 -9.19 22.72
N TYR A 357 10.03 -9.58 23.94
CA TYR A 357 8.64 -9.55 24.42
C TYR A 357 8.47 -8.78 25.73
N THR A 358 9.43 -7.94 26.09
CA THR A 358 9.41 -7.16 27.35
C THR A 358 8.29 -6.12 27.39
N GLU A 359 7.79 -5.68 26.23
CA GLU A 359 6.66 -4.75 26.12
C GLU A 359 5.28 -5.44 26.20
N LEU A 360 5.23 -6.77 26.14
CA LEU A 360 3.99 -7.53 26.31
C LEU A 360 3.76 -7.82 27.80
N PRO A 361 2.61 -7.42 28.38
CA PRO A 361 2.29 -7.72 29.78
C PRO A 361 2.39 -9.20 30.14
N GLY A 362 2.00 -10.10 29.23
CA GLY A 362 2.13 -11.55 29.38
C GLY A 362 3.41 -12.15 28.78
N GLY A 363 4.35 -11.32 28.32
CA GLY A 363 5.65 -11.73 27.79
C GLY A 363 5.56 -12.78 26.69
N ILE A 364 6.39 -13.81 26.80
CA ILE A 364 6.50 -14.91 25.82
C ILE A 364 5.20 -15.73 25.67
N LEU A 365 4.42 -15.90 26.74
CA LEU A 365 3.16 -16.66 26.68
C LEU A 365 2.11 -15.90 25.89
N GLU A 366 2.03 -14.59 26.08
CA GLU A 366 1.16 -13.74 25.28
C GLU A 366 1.57 -13.73 23.80
N ASN A 367 2.87 -13.69 23.50
CA ASN A 367 3.39 -13.83 22.14
C ASN A 367 2.89 -15.12 21.47
N PHE A 368 3.08 -16.29 22.10
CA PHE A 368 2.65 -17.56 21.52
C PHE A 368 1.13 -17.66 21.39
N GLY A 369 0.37 -17.13 22.38
CA GLY A 369 -1.09 -17.06 22.28
C GLY A 369 -1.57 -16.20 21.11
N ARG A 370 -0.89 -15.09 20.83
CA ARG A 370 -1.17 -14.23 19.67
C ARG A 370 -0.73 -14.86 18.35
N LEU A 371 0.45 -15.48 18.31
CA LEU A 371 1.04 -16.09 17.12
C LEU A 371 0.22 -17.28 16.62
N PHE A 372 -0.14 -18.19 17.51
CA PHE A 372 -0.91 -19.39 17.18
C PHE A 372 -2.42 -19.17 17.18
N LYS A 373 -2.87 -17.91 17.28
CA LYS A 373 -4.26 -17.55 17.07
C LYS A 373 -4.70 -18.02 15.67
N ASN A 374 -5.94 -18.46 15.56
CA ASN A 374 -6.52 -19.01 14.34
C ASN A 374 -5.79 -20.26 13.80
N ASP A 375 -5.12 -21.01 14.69
CA ASP A 375 -4.47 -22.29 14.37
C ASP A 375 -3.47 -22.15 13.20
N LEU A 376 -2.67 -21.08 13.28
CA LEU A 376 -1.52 -20.81 12.43
C LEU A 376 -0.51 -21.97 12.55
N LYS A 377 0.11 -22.36 11.44
CA LYS A 377 1.12 -23.43 11.42
C LYS A 377 2.52 -22.87 11.27
N VAL A 378 3.49 -23.45 11.97
CA VAL A 378 4.91 -23.15 11.79
C VAL A 378 5.58 -24.37 11.16
N TYR A 379 6.25 -24.14 10.02
CA TYR A 379 7.03 -25.13 9.29
C TYR A 379 8.50 -24.88 9.54
N VAL A 380 9.14 -25.77 10.30
CA VAL A 380 10.55 -25.64 10.64
C VAL A 380 11.40 -26.50 9.72
N TYR A 381 12.35 -25.85 9.05
CA TYR A 381 13.31 -26.47 8.17
C TYR A 381 14.60 -26.83 8.94
N PRO A 382 15.11 -28.06 8.80
CA PRO A 382 16.29 -28.50 9.55
C PRO A 382 17.56 -27.77 9.10
N LEU A 383 18.58 -27.74 9.96
CA LEU A 383 19.85 -27.08 9.68
C LEU A 383 21.00 -28.09 9.71
N GLN A 384 21.83 -28.06 8.67
CA GLN A 384 23.13 -28.69 8.64
C GLN A 384 24.12 -27.71 8.00
N ARG A 385 25.17 -27.30 8.72
CA ARG A 385 26.11 -26.27 8.23
C ARG A 385 27.21 -26.87 7.35
N SER A 386 27.69 -28.05 7.73
CA SER A 386 28.67 -28.84 6.99
C SER A 386 28.16 -30.28 6.83
N PRO A 387 28.52 -31.01 5.76
CA PRO A 387 28.23 -32.44 5.62
C PRO A 387 28.71 -33.30 6.80
N SER A 388 29.70 -32.83 7.57
CA SER A 388 30.23 -33.48 8.77
C SER A 388 29.40 -33.22 10.03
N ASP A 389 28.56 -32.19 10.03
CA ASP A 389 27.77 -31.81 11.20
C ASP A 389 26.51 -32.66 11.29
N GLU A 390 26.05 -32.93 12.52
CA GLU A 390 24.75 -33.57 12.72
C GLU A 390 23.61 -32.65 12.25
N LEU A 391 22.58 -33.28 11.67
CA LEU A 391 21.38 -32.57 11.23
C LEU A 391 20.58 -32.08 12.44
N GLN A 392 20.47 -30.76 12.60
CA GLN A 392 19.68 -30.15 13.65
C GLN A 392 18.20 -30.09 13.23
N THR A 393 17.32 -30.61 14.06
CA THR A 393 15.85 -30.63 13.91
C THR A 393 15.20 -30.10 15.19
N ILE A 394 13.89 -29.83 15.21
CA ILE A 394 13.21 -29.44 16.46
C ILE A 394 13.41 -30.46 17.59
N GLY A 395 13.50 -31.76 17.27
CA GLY A 395 13.61 -32.81 18.28
C GLY A 395 15.02 -33.00 18.86
N SER A 396 16.03 -32.45 18.19
CA SER A 396 17.42 -32.47 18.65
C SER A 396 17.82 -31.19 19.39
N VAL A 397 16.83 -30.37 19.76
CA VAL A 397 16.98 -29.00 20.25
C VAL A 397 16.30 -28.83 21.60
#